data_AF-A0A6P1A8W2-F1
#
_entry.id   AF-A0A6P1A8W2-F1
#
_cell.length_a   1.000
_cell.length_b   1.000
_cell.length_c   1.000
_cell.angle_alpha   90.00
_cell.angle_beta   90.00
_cell.angle_gamma   90.00
#
_symmetry.space_group_name_H-M   'P 1'
#
loop_
_entity.id
_entity.type
_entity.pdbx_description
1 polymer ?
#
loop_
_entity_poly.entity_id
_entity_poly.type
_entity_poly.pdbx_seq_one_letter_code
_entity_poly.pdbx_strand_id
1 'polypeptide(L)'
;MKITNFIKCLPAILTIGLFFPLGASAQSVETPASNSVTSDEPAGTNYNEPPYNRYMRLGYAASQRGDYTDALRYFASALAERPRDRNATLAYWNVYDIINNQTQQQAATNNSEIESDYDRYMRIGYDATQQEDYQTALINFRRALEERPQDPYALQAIRNVSTYINRGQ
;
A
#
# COMPACT_ATOMS: atom_id res chain seq x y z
N MET A 1 12.47 -52.63 10.37
CA MET A 1 12.52 -53.08 11.78
C MET A 1 11.83 -52.02 12.63
N LYS A 2 10.64 -52.34 13.17
CA LYS A 2 9.80 -51.44 13.98
C LYS A 2 10.21 -51.59 15.44
N ILE A 3 10.47 -50.51 16.17
CA ILE A 3 10.45 -50.52 17.64
C ILE A 3 9.80 -49.24 18.14
N THR A 4 8.60 -49.45 18.68
CA THR A 4 7.67 -48.55 19.35
C THR A 4 8.17 -48.25 20.76
N ASN A 5 7.97 -47.05 21.31
CA ASN A 5 7.97 -46.85 22.76
C ASN A 5 6.80 -45.97 23.21
N PHE A 6 5.87 -46.63 23.90
CA PHE A 6 4.78 -46.07 24.69
C PHE A 6 5.22 -46.08 26.15
N ILE A 7 5.12 -44.96 26.87
CA ILE A 7 5.02 -45.00 28.34
C ILE A 7 3.85 -44.11 28.77
N LYS A 8 2.82 -44.79 29.26
CA LYS A 8 1.66 -44.26 30.00
C LYS A 8 2.07 -44.11 31.47
N CYS A 9 1.59 -43.05 32.12
CA CYS A 9 1.30 -43.06 33.56
C CYS A 9 0.08 -42.17 33.85
N LEU A 10 -1.01 -42.81 34.25
CA LEU A 10 -2.16 -42.32 35.04
C LEU A 10 -2.13 -43.13 36.36
N PRO A 11 -2.99 -42.91 37.39
CA PRO A 11 -3.93 -41.83 37.71
C PRO A 11 -3.77 -41.33 39.19
N ALA A 12 -4.65 -40.46 39.69
CA ALA A 12 -5.61 -40.71 40.81
C ALA A 12 -5.34 -39.70 41.96
N ILE A 13 -6.24 -39.13 42.78
CA ILE A 13 -7.67 -39.27 43.15
C ILE A 13 -7.99 -37.96 43.94
N LEU A 14 -9.04 -37.23 43.58
CA LEU A 14 -10.32 -37.11 44.30
C LEU A 14 -10.24 -36.61 45.77
N THR A 15 -10.68 -35.37 46.00
CA THR A 15 -11.28 -34.95 47.27
C THR A 15 -12.56 -34.19 47.00
N ILE A 16 -13.67 -34.73 47.51
CA ILE A 16 -15.03 -34.21 47.46
C ILE A 16 -15.31 -33.42 48.75
N GLY A 17 -15.97 -32.27 48.61
CA GLY A 17 -16.95 -31.79 49.58
C GLY A 17 -16.67 -30.39 50.16
N LEU A 18 -17.49 -29.40 49.79
CA LEU A 18 -18.58 -28.91 50.65
C LEU A 18 -19.35 -27.76 49.98
N PHE A 19 -20.53 -27.50 50.52
CA PHE A 19 -21.75 -26.98 49.91
C PHE A 19 -22.04 -25.54 50.39
N PHE A 20 -22.52 -24.69 49.47
CA PHE A 20 -23.35 -23.46 49.62
C PHE A 20 -22.73 -22.13 50.15
N PRO A 21 -23.33 -20.93 49.91
CA PRO A 21 -24.33 -20.52 48.91
C PRO A 21 -24.02 -19.19 48.16
N LEU A 22 -24.96 -18.86 47.26
CA LEU A 22 -25.22 -17.65 46.46
C LEU A 22 -24.84 -16.30 47.11
N GLY A 23 -24.08 -15.48 46.37
CA GLY A 23 -23.87 -14.06 46.65
C GLY A 23 -23.46 -13.32 45.37
N ALA A 24 -24.34 -12.46 44.86
CA ALA A 24 -24.03 -11.55 43.76
C ALA A 24 -23.28 -10.33 44.31
N SER A 25 -22.13 -9.98 43.72
CA SER A 25 -21.64 -8.59 43.65
C SER A 25 -20.49 -8.49 42.64
N ALA A 26 -20.45 -7.32 41.99
CA ALA A 26 -19.62 -6.93 40.86
C ALA A 26 -18.11 -7.22 41.02
N GLN A 27 -17.50 -7.59 39.90
CA GLN A 27 -16.07 -7.82 39.78
C GLN A 27 -15.36 -6.50 39.44
N SER A 28 -14.71 -5.92 40.43
CA SER A 28 -13.73 -4.84 40.27
C SER A 28 -12.36 -5.44 39.97
N VAL A 29 -11.86 -5.23 38.75
CA VAL A 29 -10.45 -5.47 38.43
C VAL A 29 -9.68 -4.18 38.69
N GLU A 30 -8.88 -4.19 39.75
CA GLU A 30 -7.84 -3.19 39.98
C GLU A 30 -6.60 -3.54 39.14
N THR A 31 -6.01 -2.54 38.49
CA THR A 31 -4.57 -2.50 38.19
C THR A 31 -4.01 -1.11 38.53
N PRO A 32 -2.74 -1.01 38.94
CA PRO A 32 -2.19 0.10 39.70
C PRO A 32 -1.75 1.28 38.82
N ALA A 33 -1.77 2.47 39.41
CA ALA A 33 -1.34 3.73 38.81
C ALA A 33 0.20 3.85 38.65
N SER A 34 0.62 4.59 37.61
CA SER A 34 1.60 5.70 37.64
C SER A 34 2.70 5.66 36.55
N ASN A 35 2.53 6.57 35.58
CA ASN A 35 3.52 7.42 34.89
C ASN A 35 4.68 6.82 34.08
N SER A 36 4.63 7.05 32.76
CA SER A 36 5.60 7.95 32.10
C SER A 36 5.03 8.50 30.79
N VAL A 37 4.87 9.82 30.80
CA VAL A 37 4.62 10.70 29.67
C VAL A 37 5.71 10.53 28.61
N THR A 38 5.32 10.30 27.36
CA THR A 38 6.04 10.85 26.20
C THR A 38 4.98 11.28 25.20
N SER A 39 4.42 12.44 25.51
CA SER A 39 3.58 13.24 24.64
C SER A 39 4.47 13.91 23.60
N ASP A 40 4.44 13.41 22.37
CA ASP A 40 4.82 14.17 21.17
C ASP A 40 3.99 13.67 19.96
N GLU A 41 2.67 13.81 20.04
CA GLU A 41 1.91 14.21 18.85
C GLU A 41 0.64 14.94 19.29
N PRO A 42 0.48 16.24 18.98
CA PRO A 42 -0.74 16.96 19.29
C PRO A 42 -1.85 16.46 18.36
N ALA A 43 -2.73 15.59 18.89
CA ALA A 43 -4.00 15.23 18.28
C ALA A 43 -4.92 16.47 18.23
N GLY A 44 -4.67 17.33 17.25
CA GLY A 44 -5.65 18.30 16.80
C GLY A 44 -6.78 17.54 16.11
N THR A 45 -7.93 17.43 16.78
CA THR A 45 -9.18 16.97 16.18
C THR A 45 -9.59 17.92 15.06
N ASN A 46 -9.08 17.70 13.85
CA ASN A 46 -9.50 18.47 12.68
C ASN A 46 -10.82 17.90 12.17
N TYR A 47 -11.93 18.34 12.78
CA TYR A 47 -13.29 17.99 12.35
C TYR A 47 -13.62 18.48 10.92
N ASN A 48 -12.68 19.13 10.22
CA ASN A 48 -12.82 19.63 8.86
C ASN A 48 -11.64 19.22 7.95
N GLU A 49 -11.05 18.02 8.14
CA GLU A 49 -10.08 17.51 7.16
C GLU A 49 -10.81 17.23 5.83
N PRO A 50 -10.41 17.86 4.70
CA PRO A 50 -11.03 17.58 3.40
C PRO A 50 -10.93 16.09 3.05
N PRO A 51 -11.97 15.49 2.42
CA PRO A 51 -11.98 14.06 2.09
C PRO A 51 -10.71 13.59 1.37
N TYR A 52 -10.23 14.36 0.40
CA TYR A 52 -8.96 14.10 -0.30
C TYR A 52 -7.76 13.97 0.67
N ASN A 53 -7.57 14.92 1.59
CA ASN A 53 -6.43 14.89 2.52
C ASN A 53 -6.50 13.65 3.42
N ARG A 54 -7.70 13.34 3.90
CA ARG A 54 -7.97 12.15 4.71
C ARG A 54 -7.60 10.88 3.95
N TYR A 55 -8.05 10.73 2.71
CA TYR A 55 -7.76 9.56 1.89
C TYR A 55 -6.28 9.43 1.57
N MET A 56 -5.59 10.52 1.23
CA MET A 56 -4.14 10.50 1.02
C MET A 56 -3.39 10.04 2.27
N ARG A 57 -3.73 10.60 3.45
CA ARG A 57 -3.12 10.23 4.72
C ARG A 57 -3.35 8.76 5.08
N LEU A 58 -4.59 8.28 4.94
CA LEU A 58 -4.94 6.88 5.19
C LEU A 58 -4.24 5.93 4.20
N GLY A 59 -4.15 6.31 2.92
CA GLY A 59 -3.46 5.53 1.90
C GLY A 59 -1.98 5.38 2.19
N TYR A 60 -1.29 6.46 2.55
CA TYR A 60 0.13 6.39 2.95
C TYR A 60 0.33 5.59 4.23
N ALA A 61 -0.55 5.74 5.22
CA ALA A 61 -0.48 4.95 6.46
C ALA A 61 -0.73 3.45 6.23
N ALA A 62 -1.63 3.09 5.32
CA ALA A 62 -1.85 1.70 4.91
C ALA A 62 -0.65 1.15 4.13
N SER A 63 -0.10 1.91 3.18
CA SER A 63 1.08 1.50 2.40
C SER A 63 2.31 1.25 3.29
N GLN A 64 2.55 2.12 4.28
CA GLN A 64 3.64 1.95 5.25
C GLN A 64 3.49 0.69 6.12
N ARG A 65 2.25 0.22 6.35
CA ARG A 65 1.97 -1.02 7.07
C ARG A 65 2.05 -2.27 6.17
N GLY A 66 2.22 -2.10 4.86
CA GLY A 66 2.17 -3.19 3.88
C GLY A 66 0.74 -3.59 3.47
N ASP A 67 -0.28 -2.85 3.92
CA ASP A 67 -1.69 -3.09 3.59
C ASP A 67 -2.02 -2.52 2.20
N TYR A 68 -1.35 -3.02 1.16
CA TYR A 68 -1.39 -2.42 -0.19
C TYR A 68 -2.79 -2.39 -0.79
N THR A 69 -3.63 -3.40 -0.56
CA THR A 69 -5.02 -3.42 -1.04
C THR A 69 -5.84 -2.27 -0.45
N ASP A 70 -5.69 -1.98 0.85
CA ASP A 70 -6.36 -0.85 1.49
C ASP A 70 -5.77 0.48 1.02
N ALA A 71 -4.45 0.57 0.89
CA ALA A 71 -3.78 1.74 0.35
C ALA A 71 -4.30 2.10 -1.05
N LEU A 72 -4.43 1.10 -1.94
CA LEU A 72 -4.96 1.29 -3.29
C LEU A 72 -6.38 1.85 -3.27
N ARG A 73 -7.25 1.29 -2.41
CA ARG A 73 -8.63 1.77 -2.23
C ARG A 73 -8.68 3.20 -1.72
N TYR A 74 -7.82 3.57 -0.78
CA TYR A 74 -7.75 4.95 -0.29
C TYR A 74 -7.25 5.91 -1.37
N PHE A 75 -6.20 5.58 -2.12
CA PHE A 75 -5.73 6.44 -3.21
C PHE A 75 -6.74 6.55 -4.35
N ALA A 76 -7.47 5.46 -4.67
CA ALA A 76 -8.59 5.50 -5.59
C ALA A 76 -9.70 6.45 -5.10
N SER A 77 -9.98 6.45 -3.80
CA SER A 77 -10.94 7.40 -3.20
C SER A 77 -10.44 8.84 -3.29
N ALA A 78 -9.14 9.09 -3.10
CA ALA A 78 -8.55 10.41 -3.30
C ALA A 78 -8.65 10.88 -4.77
N LEU A 79 -8.48 9.97 -5.73
CA LEU A 79 -8.71 10.25 -7.15
C LEU A 79 -10.18 10.50 -7.49
N ALA A 80 -11.12 9.85 -6.80
CA ALA A 80 -12.54 10.16 -6.96
C ALA A 80 -12.87 11.60 -6.53
N GLU A 81 -12.24 12.08 -5.44
CA GLU A 81 -12.36 13.47 -4.98
C GLU A 81 -11.66 14.47 -5.93
N ARG A 82 -10.49 14.08 -6.45
CA ARG A 82 -9.69 14.91 -7.37
C ARG A 82 -9.13 14.08 -8.53
N PRO A 83 -9.90 13.91 -9.62
CA PRO A 83 -9.53 13.01 -10.72
C PRO A 83 -8.26 13.36 -11.48
N ARG A 84 -7.74 14.58 -11.33
CA ARG A 84 -6.53 15.08 -12.01
C ARG A 84 -5.42 15.47 -11.04
N ASP A 85 -5.49 14.98 -9.80
CA ASP A 85 -4.48 15.27 -8.79
C ASP A 85 -3.22 14.42 -8.98
N ARG A 86 -2.10 15.10 -9.24
CA ARG A 86 -0.80 14.47 -9.51
C ARG A 86 -0.34 13.54 -8.38
N ASN A 87 -0.54 13.93 -7.13
CA ASN A 87 -0.04 13.18 -5.99
C ASN A 87 -0.85 11.90 -5.75
N ALA A 88 -2.19 12.00 -5.88
CA ALA A 88 -3.07 10.83 -5.78
C ALA A 88 -2.82 9.85 -6.93
N THR A 89 -2.58 10.33 -8.15
CA THR A 89 -2.26 9.46 -9.29
C THR A 89 -0.95 8.70 -9.06
N LEU A 90 0.12 9.38 -8.63
CA LEU A 90 1.37 8.72 -8.28
C LEU A 90 1.18 7.67 -7.18
N ALA A 91 0.52 8.05 -6.09
CA ALA A 91 0.37 7.18 -4.94
C ALA A 91 -0.45 5.92 -5.28
N TYR A 92 -1.51 6.09 -6.09
CA TYR A 92 -2.29 4.97 -6.62
C TYR A 92 -1.42 4.01 -7.45
N TRP A 93 -0.70 4.52 -8.44
CA TRP A 93 0.08 3.67 -9.34
C TRP A 93 1.26 2.99 -8.66
N ASN A 94 1.95 3.67 -7.74
CA ASN A 94 3.02 3.06 -6.95
C ASN A 94 2.52 1.82 -6.18
N VAL A 95 1.33 1.90 -5.59
CA VAL A 95 0.73 0.75 -4.88
C VAL A 95 0.21 -0.30 -5.84
N TYR A 96 -0.39 0.12 -6.96
CA TYR A 96 -0.88 -0.78 -8.00
C TYR A 96 0.25 -1.67 -8.55
N ASP A 97 1.41 -1.08 -8.84
CA ASP A 97 2.58 -1.82 -9.29
C ASP A 97 3.05 -2.81 -8.24
N ILE A 98 3.09 -2.43 -6.96
CA ILE A 98 3.47 -3.35 -5.88
C ILE A 98 2.56 -4.57 -5.86
N ILE A 99 1.24 -4.38 -5.94
CA ILE A 99 0.27 -5.49 -5.94
C ILE A 99 0.46 -6.38 -7.18
N ASN A 100 0.58 -5.78 -8.35
CA ASN A 100 0.76 -6.52 -9.61
C ASN A 100 2.09 -7.26 -9.63
N ASN A 101 3.17 -6.62 -9.20
CA ASN A 101 4.50 -7.21 -9.13
C ASN A 101 4.57 -8.29 -8.06
N GLN A 102 3.96 -8.13 -6.89
CA GLN A 102 3.85 -9.18 -5.87
C GLN A 102 3.07 -10.39 -6.40
N THR A 103 1.98 -10.15 -7.13
CA THR A 103 1.21 -11.23 -7.77
C THR A 103 2.05 -11.97 -8.80
N GLN A 104 2.86 -11.25 -9.58
CA GLN A 104 3.79 -11.84 -10.55
C GLN A 104 4.99 -12.53 -9.88
N GLN A 105 5.54 -12.00 -8.79
CA GLN A 105 6.66 -12.58 -8.02
C GLN A 105 6.23 -13.84 -7.24
N GLN A 106 4.97 -13.91 -6.79
CA GLN A 106 4.41 -15.15 -6.24
C GLN A 106 4.24 -16.23 -7.32
N ALA A 107 4.03 -15.84 -8.58
CA ALA A 107 4.05 -16.75 -9.73
C ALA A 107 5.48 -17.05 -10.24
N ALA A 108 6.43 -16.15 -10.00
CA ALA A 108 7.82 -16.21 -10.46
C ALA A 108 8.77 -15.97 -9.27
N THR A 109 8.93 -16.97 -8.41
CA THR A 109 9.99 -16.96 -7.40
C THR A 109 11.35 -16.82 -8.09
N ASN A 110 11.95 -15.62 -8.07
CA ASN A 110 13.39 -15.36 -7.92
C ASN A 110 13.68 -13.85 -8.09
N ASN A 111 14.57 -13.36 -7.22
CA ASN A 111 14.90 -11.98 -6.94
C ASN A 111 15.53 -11.23 -8.14
N SER A 112 14.73 -10.39 -8.81
CA SER A 112 15.18 -9.32 -9.69
C SER A 112 14.09 -8.23 -9.70
N GLU A 113 14.47 -6.97 -9.51
CA GLU A 113 13.57 -5.83 -9.62
C GLU A 113 12.96 -5.82 -11.04
N ILE A 114 11.73 -6.31 -11.18
CA ILE A 114 11.03 -6.27 -12.46
C ILE A 114 10.50 -4.85 -12.66
N GLU A 115 11.13 -4.11 -13.58
CA GLU A 115 10.66 -2.80 -14.06
C GLU A 115 9.25 -2.96 -14.62
N SER A 116 8.30 -2.11 -14.21
CA SER A 116 6.95 -2.14 -14.78
C SER A 116 6.98 -1.72 -16.24
N ASP A 117 6.02 -2.18 -17.05
CA ASP A 117 5.95 -1.78 -18.46
C ASP A 117 5.80 -0.27 -18.62
N TYR A 118 5.04 0.39 -17.73
CA TYR A 118 4.97 1.85 -17.67
C TYR A 118 6.35 2.48 -17.47
N ASP A 119 7.09 2.05 -16.43
CA ASP A 119 8.40 2.64 -16.10
C ASP A 119 9.39 2.45 -17.25
N ARG A 120 9.38 1.25 -17.86
CA ARG A 120 10.17 0.91 -19.04
C ARG A 120 9.87 1.85 -20.20
N TYR A 121 8.59 2.05 -20.53
CA TYR A 121 8.21 2.94 -21.62
C TYR A 121 8.51 4.42 -21.32
N MET A 122 8.30 4.87 -20.09
CA MET A 122 8.64 6.24 -19.68
C MET A 122 10.15 6.48 -19.77
N ARG A 123 10.97 5.55 -19.30
CA ARG A 123 12.44 5.63 -19.36
C ARG A 123 12.92 5.68 -20.81
N ILE A 124 12.49 4.74 -21.65
CA ILE A 124 12.85 4.73 -23.09
C ILE A 124 12.41 6.04 -23.75
N GLY A 125 11.22 6.56 -23.42
CA GLY A 125 10.73 7.81 -23.96
C GLY A 125 11.60 9.01 -23.57
N TYR A 126 12.02 9.09 -22.31
CA TYR A 126 12.93 10.14 -21.85
C TYR A 126 14.32 10.00 -22.46
N ASP A 127 14.89 8.79 -22.52
CA ASP A 127 16.18 8.53 -23.15
C ASP A 127 16.18 8.96 -24.63
N ALA A 128 15.12 8.61 -25.37
CA ALA A 128 14.94 9.04 -26.76
C ALA A 128 14.76 10.57 -26.88
N THR A 129 14.06 11.21 -25.93
CA THR A 129 13.93 12.68 -25.91
C THR A 129 15.29 13.36 -25.72
N GLN A 130 16.16 12.82 -24.87
CA GLN A 130 17.52 13.36 -24.67
C GLN A 130 18.41 13.18 -25.92
N GLN A 131 18.11 12.19 -26.75
CA GLN A 131 18.77 11.93 -28.03
C GLN A 131 18.12 12.69 -29.20
N GLU A 132 17.13 13.55 -28.93
CA GLU A 132 16.33 14.27 -29.92
C GLU A 132 15.55 13.34 -30.88
N ASP A 133 15.44 12.05 -30.58
CA ASP A 133 14.56 11.10 -31.28
C ASP A 133 13.12 11.24 -30.75
N TYR A 134 12.51 12.34 -31.14
CA TYR A 134 11.18 12.73 -30.66
C TYR A 134 10.07 11.79 -31.14
N GLN A 135 10.26 11.10 -32.27
CA GLN A 135 9.28 10.12 -32.77
C GLN A 135 9.28 8.86 -31.90
N THR A 136 10.46 8.31 -31.60
CA THR A 136 10.59 7.17 -30.68
C THR A 136 10.10 7.54 -29.28
N ALA A 137 10.41 8.74 -28.81
CA ALA A 137 9.92 9.25 -27.54
C ALA A 137 8.38 9.31 -27.49
N LEU A 138 7.75 9.88 -28.52
CA LEU A 138 6.28 9.98 -28.61
C LEU A 138 5.60 8.61 -28.59
N ILE A 139 6.14 7.62 -29.32
CA ILE A 139 5.61 6.26 -29.34
C ILE A 139 5.67 5.63 -27.95
N ASN A 140 6.80 5.74 -27.26
CA ASN A 140 6.96 5.13 -25.94
C ASN A 140 6.12 5.85 -24.87
N PHE A 141 6.03 7.18 -24.88
CA PHE A 141 5.12 7.87 -23.95
C PHE A 141 3.64 7.54 -24.19
N ARG A 142 3.23 7.25 -25.43
CA ARG A 142 1.88 6.73 -25.71
C ARG A 142 1.66 5.34 -25.15
N ARG A 143 2.63 4.44 -25.28
CA ARG A 143 2.56 3.11 -24.64
C ARG A 143 2.51 3.22 -23.11
N ALA A 144 3.29 4.11 -22.51
CA ALA A 144 3.18 4.39 -21.08
C ALA A 144 1.77 4.88 -20.70
N LEU A 145 1.14 5.72 -21.53
CA LEU A 145 -0.23 6.17 -21.29
C LEU A 145 -1.27 5.05 -21.47
N GLU A 146 -1.01 4.05 -22.31
CA GLU A 146 -1.84 2.85 -22.43
C GLU A 146 -1.78 2.01 -21.14
N GLU A 147 -0.60 1.84 -20.55
CA GLU A 147 -0.41 1.15 -19.27
C GLU A 147 -1.07 1.92 -18.11
N ARG A 148 -0.95 3.26 -18.12
CA ARG A 148 -1.54 4.15 -17.11
C ARG A 148 -2.43 5.20 -17.75
N PRO A 149 -3.71 4.89 -18.00
CA PRO A 149 -4.64 5.85 -18.59
C PRO A 149 -4.76 7.13 -17.77
N GLN A 150 -4.77 8.26 -18.46
CA GLN A 150 -4.84 9.61 -17.87
C GLN A 150 -3.65 9.98 -16.97
N ASP A 151 -2.56 9.22 -17.02
CA ASP A 151 -1.36 9.56 -16.25
C ASP A 151 -0.82 10.95 -16.65
N PRO A 152 -0.72 11.89 -15.70
CA PRO A 152 -0.33 13.26 -16.02
C PRO A 152 1.12 13.36 -16.51
N TYR A 153 2.01 12.42 -16.14
CA TYR A 153 3.41 12.43 -16.57
C TYR A 153 3.55 11.99 -18.01
N ALA A 154 2.93 10.87 -18.39
CA ALA A 154 2.90 10.40 -19.77
C ALA A 154 2.22 11.46 -20.67
N LEU A 155 1.09 12.03 -20.24
CA LEU A 155 0.43 13.12 -20.97
C LEU A 155 1.32 14.36 -21.12
N GLN A 156 2.04 14.76 -20.07
CA GLN A 156 2.95 15.90 -20.13
C GLN A 156 4.13 15.61 -21.05
N ALA A 157 4.70 14.41 -20.98
CA ALA A 157 5.80 13.98 -21.82
C ALA A 157 5.40 13.98 -23.31
N ILE A 158 4.20 13.46 -23.64
CA ILE A 158 3.59 13.54 -24.98
C ILE A 158 3.46 15.00 -25.45
N ARG A 159 2.96 15.90 -24.59
CA ARG A 159 2.84 17.34 -24.93
C ARG A 159 4.19 17.98 -25.21
N ASN A 160 5.18 17.69 -24.36
CA ASN A 160 6.54 18.22 -24.50
C ASN A 160 7.14 17.78 -25.84
N VAL A 161 7.12 16.47 -26.13
CA VAL A 161 7.72 15.93 -27.34
C VAL A 161 6.98 16.35 -28.62
N SER A 162 5.65 16.45 -28.57
CA SER A 162 4.86 16.97 -29.68
C SER A 162 5.23 18.42 -30.02
N THR A 163 5.64 19.21 -29.02
CA THR A 163 6.10 20.58 -29.24
C THR A 163 7.41 20.61 -30.02
N TYR A 164 8.34 19.70 -29.74
CA TYR A 164 9.60 19.59 -30.50
C TYR A 164 9.36 19.16 -31.95
N ILE A 165 8.54 18.12 -32.16
CA ILE A 165 8.15 17.64 -33.49
C ILE A 165 7.52 18.75 -34.33
N ASN A 166 6.57 19.50 -33.75
CA ASN A 166 5.88 20.59 -34.45
C ASN A 166 6.80 21.77 -34.78
N ARG A 167 7.91 21.92 -34.07
CA ARG A 167 8.93 22.94 -34.33
C ARG A 167 9.97 22.49 -35.37
N GLY A 168 9.89 21.25 -35.85
CA GLY A 168 10.85 20.69 -36.81
C GLY A 168 12.25 20.53 -36.24
N GLN A 169 12.34 20.35 -34.91
CA GLN A 169 13.59 20.03 -34.20
C GLN A 169 13.84 18.53 -34.25
#